data_AF-A0A850S8D0-F1
#
_entry.id   AF-A0A850S8D0-F1
#
_cell.length_a   1.000
_cell.length_b   1.000
_cell.length_c   1.000
_cell.angle_alpha   90.00
_cell.angle_beta   90.00
_cell.angle_gamma   90.00
#
_symmetry.space_group_name_H-M   'P 1'
#
loop_
_entity.id
_entity.type
_entity.pdbx_description
1 polymer ?
#
loop_
_entity_poly.entity_id
_entity_poly.type
_entity_poly.pdbx_seq_one_letter_code
_entity_poly.pdbx_strand_id
1 'polypeptide(L)'
;MPVKACPLCNSQQLSKFLHRPAVPVHQNLLMRSYQQAQDIVRGDLEMTVCADCGFVFNAAFDPGLLNYGDSYDNNQGCSSSFQSHLNALISLLIDKKGVRGKQVVEVGCGQGQFLQRLVQEGGNSGVGFDPSYAGPPSLLDGRMSFESRYYDESCTSVPADVVICRHVIEHVPDPVMLLKSVRAAIGERTSAKVYFETPCVEWILRNGVIWDFFYEHCSLFTAASLSSAFQMGGFRVDEVRHVFGGQYLWIEASPVASDVKLNGGETYALATGYAEHELTLLQDWKQRVLALATDGRVALWGAGAKGVTFANLIDPDCELIDCLVDLNPNKQGKYVAGSGHAIVDPLQLKERGVSDVVLMNPNYRDENREILKQAGMSLNMIE
;
A
#
# COMPACT_ATOMS: atom_id res chain seq x y z
N MET A 1 -19.42 -17.08 -2.80
CA MET A 1 -19.15 -18.49 -2.43
C MET A 1 -17.87 -18.52 -1.63
N PRO A 2 -17.73 -19.35 -0.58
CA PRO A 2 -16.50 -19.39 0.20
C PRO A 2 -15.34 -19.78 -0.72
N VAL A 3 -14.21 -19.07 -0.60
CA VAL A 3 -12.98 -19.39 -1.33
C VAL A 3 -12.52 -20.79 -0.91
N LYS A 4 -12.47 -21.72 -1.86
CA LYS A 4 -12.13 -23.13 -1.60
C LYS A 4 -10.66 -23.46 -1.82
N ALA A 5 -9.90 -22.55 -2.43
CA ALA A 5 -8.51 -22.77 -2.79
C ALA A 5 -7.75 -21.44 -2.82
N CYS A 6 -6.44 -21.49 -2.55
CA CYS A 6 -5.55 -20.33 -2.63
C CYS A 6 -5.58 -19.72 -4.04
N PRO A 7 -5.79 -18.39 -4.20
CA PRO A 7 -5.81 -17.75 -5.52
C PRO A 7 -4.47 -17.86 -6.26
N LEU A 8 -3.38 -18.04 -5.51
CA LEU A 8 -2.03 -18.11 -6.06
C LEU A 8 -1.65 -19.52 -6.50
N CYS A 9 -1.72 -20.52 -5.61
CA CYS A 9 -1.23 -21.88 -5.90
C CYS A 9 -2.31 -22.97 -6.02
N ASN A 10 -3.60 -22.62 -5.87
CA ASN A 10 -4.74 -23.55 -5.84
C ASN A 10 -4.75 -24.59 -4.70
N SER A 11 -3.86 -24.46 -3.70
CA SER A 11 -3.89 -25.30 -2.51
C SER A 11 -5.17 -25.11 -1.70
N GLN A 12 -5.65 -26.19 -1.10
CA GLN A 12 -6.78 -26.19 -0.15
C GLN A 12 -6.32 -26.09 1.31
N GLN A 13 -5.00 -26.08 1.56
CA GLN A 13 -4.43 -25.93 2.90
C GLN A 13 -4.46 -24.46 3.32
N LEU A 14 -5.65 -24.02 3.74
CA LEU A 14 -5.97 -22.65 4.08
C LEU A 14 -6.31 -22.54 5.57
N SER A 15 -5.85 -21.48 6.21
CA SER A 15 -6.23 -21.13 7.58
C SER A 15 -6.67 -19.67 7.65
N LYS A 16 -7.89 -19.43 8.14
CA LYS A 16 -8.35 -18.09 8.48
C LYS A 16 -7.71 -17.68 9.80
N PHE A 17 -7.05 -16.53 9.82
CA PHE A 17 -6.32 -16.05 11.00
C PHE A 17 -6.81 -14.68 11.50
N LEU A 18 -7.58 -13.95 10.70
CA LEU A 18 -8.21 -12.69 11.09
C LEU A 18 -9.62 -12.60 10.53
N HIS A 19 -10.56 -12.11 11.34
CA HIS A 19 -11.90 -11.77 10.88
C HIS A 19 -12.33 -10.42 11.48
N ARG A 20 -12.62 -9.45 10.60
CA ARG A 20 -13.15 -8.14 10.98
C ARG A 20 -14.36 -7.84 10.10
N PRO A 21 -15.58 -7.91 10.64
CA PRO A 21 -16.77 -7.62 9.86
C PRO A 21 -16.93 -6.11 9.64
N ALA A 22 -17.62 -5.74 8.56
CA ALA A 22 -18.06 -4.37 8.30
C ALA A 22 -16.95 -3.29 8.40
N VAL A 23 -15.74 -3.59 7.91
CA VAL A 23 -14.67 -2.60 7.80
C VAL A 23 -14.92 -1.65 6.63
N PRO A 24 -14.50 -0.38 6.69
CA PRO A 24 -14.55 0.52 5.53
C PRO A 24 -13.83 -0.09 4.33
N VAL A 25 -14.48 -0.08 3.16
CA VAL A 25 -13.87 -0.65 1.93
C VAL A 25 -12.78 0.24 1.33
N HIS A 26 -12.80 1.54 1.65
CA HIS A 26 -11.75 2.49 1.28
C HIS A 26 -11.24 3.27 2.47
N GLN A 27 -9.94 3.54 2.43
CA GLN A 27 -9.23 4.18 3.52
C GLN A 27 -8.82 5.61 3.16
N ASN A 28 -8.66 5.90 1.86
CA ASN A 28 -8.13 7.17 1.36
C ASN A 28 -9.16 8.01 0.59
N LEU A 29 -10.45 7.89 0.93
CA LEU A 29 -11.48 8.78 0.37
C LEU A 29 -11.54 10.13 1.09
N LEU A 30 -11.63 11.20 0.32
CA LEU A 30 -11.75 12.58 0.80
C LEU A 30 -13.18 12.88 1.28
N MET A 31 -13.51 12.44 2.51
CA MET A 31 -14.83 12.66 3.11
C MET A 31 -15.04 14.11 3.52
N ARG A 32 -16.10 14.75 3.04
CA ARG A 32 -16.38 16.18 3.24
C ARG A 32 -17.23 16.47 4.47
N SER A 33 -17.82 15.45 5.09
CA SER A 33 -18.59 15.57 6.33
C SER A 33 -18.46 14.31 7.18
N TYR A 34 -18.71 14.44 8.48
CA TYR A 34 -18.83 13.33 9.41
C TYR A 34 -19.85 12.28 8.93
N GLN A 35 -21.02 12.73 8.49
CA GLN A 35 -22.08 11.83 8.00
C GLN A 35 -21.62 11.02 6.79
N GLN A 36 -20.95 11.66 5.82
CA GLN A 36 -20.41 10.95 4.65
C GLN A 36 -19.36 9.89 5.06
N ALA A 37 -18.53 10.20 6.06
CA ALA A 37 -17.56 9.25 6.57
C ALA A 37 -18.22 8.02 7.23
N GLN A 38 -19.29 8.24 8.00
CA GLN A 38 -20.04 7.18 8.69
C GLN A 38 -20.81 6.29 7.70
N ASP A 39 -21.40 6.88 6.65
CA ASP A 39 -22.18 6.20 5.61
C ASP A 39 -21.31 5.44 4.58
N ILE A 40 -20.00 5.31 4.83
CA ILE A 40 -19.11 4.60 3.91
C ILE A 40 -19.55 3.15 3.68
N VAL A 41 -19.37 2.67 2.45
CA VAL A 41 -19.53 1.26 2.11
C VAL A 41 -18.58 0.41 2.96
N ARG A 42 -19.10 -0.69 3.49
CA ARG A 42 -18.38 -1.61 4.37
C ARG A 42 -18.39 -3.01 3.79
N GLY A 43 -17.33 -3.75 4.05
CA GLY A 43 -17.16 -5.13 3.63
C GLY A 43 -16.48 -5.95 4.71
N ASP A 44 -16.49 -7.27 4.54
CA ASP A 44 -15.89 -8.18 5.51
C ASP A 44 -14.43 -8.47 5.15
N LEU A 45 -13.59 -8.48 6.18
CA LEU A 45 -12.18 -8.83 6.08
C LEU A 45 -11.98 -10.21 6.70
N GLU A 46 -11.75 -11.21 5.87
CA GLU A 46 -11.42 -12.59 6.27
C GLU A 46 -10.01 -12.95 5.80
N MET A 47 -8.98 -12.52 6.53
CA MET A 47 -7.61 -12.81 6.13
C MET A 47 -7.29 -14.29 6.33
N THR A 48 -6.84 -14.89 5.23
CA THR A 48 -6.56 -16.32 5.11
C THR A 48 -5.14 -16.51 4.61
N VAL A 49 -4.39 -17.43 5.22
CA VAL A 49 -3.04 -17.80 4.83
C VAL A 49 -3.05 -19.19 4.18
N CYS A 50 -2.28 -19.34 3.10
CA CYS A 50 -2.01 -20.65 2.50
C CYS A 50 -0.75 -21.29 3.09
N ALA A 51 -0.87 -22.53 3.60
CA ALA A 51 0.25 -23.26 4.20
C ALA A 51 1.34 -23.65 3.19
N ASP A 52 0.97 -23.88 1.92
CA ASP A 52 1.92 -24.35 0.90
C ASP A 52 2.77 -23.21 0.33
N CYS A 53 2.17 -22.06 0.03
CA CYS A 53 2.86 -20.96 -0.65
C CYS A 53 3.06 -19.69 0.20
N GLY A 54 2.42 -19.58 1.38
CA GLY A 54 2.55 -18.43 2.27
C GLY A 54 1.82 -17.18 1.78
N PHE A 55 1.01 -17.28 0.73
CA PHE A 55 0.18 -16.17 0.27
C PHE A 55 -0.93 -15.89 1.27
N VAL A 56 -1.13 -14.60 1.58
CA VAL A 56 -2.19 -14.11 2.46
C VAL A 56 -3.19 -13.33 1.61
N PHE A 57 -4.48 -13.60 1.79
CA PHE A 57 -5.53 -12.93 1.00
C PHE A 57 -6.82 -12.74 1.80
N ASN A 58 -7.66 -11.79 1.40
CA ASN A 58 -9.00 -11.64 1.96
C ASN A 58 -9.98 -12.61 1.26
N ALA A 59 -10.42 -13.65 1.96
CA ALA A 59 -11.33 -14.67 1.43
C ALA A 59 -12.78 -14.17 1.24
N ALA A 60 -13.14 -13.05 1.85
CA ALA A 60 -14.43 -12.39 1.71
C ALA A 60 -14.39 -11.19 0.75
N PHE A 61 -13.27 -11.01 0.01
CA PHE A 61 -13.11 -9.88 -0.87
C PHE A 61 -14.11 -9.89 -2.04
N ASP A 62 -14.76 -8.75 -2.25
CA ASP A 62 -15.65 -8.49 -3.36
C ASP A 62 -15.12 -7.24 -4.10
N PRO A 63 -14.53 -7.41 -5.30
CA PRO A 63 -14.02 -6.28 -6.07
C PRO A 63 -15.14 -5.30 -6.47
N GLY A 64 -16.40 -5.74 -6.50
CA GLY A 64 -17.55 -4.90 -6.82
C GLY A 64 -17.87 -3.84 -5.77
N LEU A 65 -17.29 -3.93 -4.57
CA LEU A 65 -17.46 -2.92 -3.52
C LEU A 65 -16.49 -1.75 -3.65
N LEU A 66 -15.41 -1.89 -4.44
CA LEU A 66 -14.41 -0.84 -4.60
C LEU A 66 -14.76 0.09 -5.76
N ASN A 67 -14.57 1.39 -5.53
CA ASN A 67 -14.70 2.43 -6.53
C ASN A 67 -13.57 3.46 -6.40
N TYR A 68 -12.60 3.39 -7.30
CA TYR A 68 -11.50 4.34 -7.41
C TYR A 68 -11.91 5.55 -8.28
N GLY A 69 -12.73 6.43 -7.71
CA GLY A 69 -13.17 7.68 -8.34
C GLY A 69 -12.37 8.91 -7.91
N ASP A 70 -12.75 10.09 -8.41
CA ASP A 70 -12.07 11.38 -8.23
C ASP A 70 -11.81 11.80 -6.77
N SER A 71 -12.54 11.23 -5.81
CA SER A 71 -12.39 11.51 -4.38
C SER A 71 -11.34 10.66 -3.68
N TYR A 72 -10.65 9.77 -4.39
CA TYR A 72 -9.58 8.93 -3.83
C TYR A 72 -8.23 9.65 -3.90
N ASP A 73 -7.57 9.83 -2.75
CA ASP A 73 -6.25 10.47 -2.67
C ASP A 73 -5.33 9.74 -1.68
N ASN A 74 -4.47 8.87 -2.22
CA ASN A 74 -3.43 8.17 -1.47
C ASN A 74 -2.04 8.81 -1.62
N ASN A 75 -1.95 10.07 -2.07
CA ASN A 75 -0.68 10.71 -2.41
C ASN A 75 0.23 10.86 -1.17
N GLN A 76 1.36 10.15 -1.18
CA GLN A 76 2.39 10.20 -0.15
C GLN A 76 3.52 11.19 -0.48
N GLY A 77 3.43 11.89 -1.61
CA GLY A 77 4.47 12.78 -2.11
C GLY A 77 4.75 14.00 -1.23
N CYS A 78 3.90 14.29 -0.24
CA CYS A 78 4.12 15.37 0.73
C CYS A 78 5.12 14.99 1.85
N SER A 79 5.48 13.70 1.98
CA SER A 79 6.49 13.24 2.95
C SER A 79 7.89 13.25 2.34
N SER A 80 8.81 13.97 2.97
CA SER A 80 10.24 13.99 2.68
C SER A 80 10.90 12.61 2.88
N SER A 81 10.46 11.82 3.87
CA SER A 81 10.94 10.44 4.05
C SER A 81 10.51 9.55 2.89
N PHE A 82 9.26 9.66 2.44
CA PHE A 82 8.79 8.91 1.27
C PHE A 82 9.47 9.39 -0.02
N GLN A 83 9.66 10.70 -0.20
CA GLN A 83 10.42 11.25 -1.32
C GLN A 83 11.87 10.74 -1.32
N SER A 84 12.50 10.59 -0.16
CA SER A 84 13.84 10.02 -0.03
C SER A 84 13.88 8.55 -0.48
N HIS A 85 12.84 7.78 -0.16
CA HIS A 85 12.66 6.42 -0.68
C HIS A 85 12.51 6.40 -2.21
N LEU A 86 11.68 7.27 -2.78
CA LEU A 86 11.53 7.41 -4.24
C LEU A 86 12.86 7.79 -4.91
N ASN A 87 13.61 8.73 -4.32
CA ASN A 87 14.93 9.14 -4.79
C ASN A 87 15.90 7.95 -4.83
N ALA A 88 15.91 7.13 -3.78
CA ALA A 88 16.75 5.94 -3.72
C ALA A 88 16.37 4.89 -4.79
N LEU A 89 15.07 4.66 -5.03
CA LEU A 89 14.60 3.75 -6.08
C LEU A 89 14.94 4.26 -7.49
N ILE A 90 14.72 5.54 -7.74
CA ILE A 90 15.04 6.16 -9.04
C ILE A 90 16.55 6.07 -9.29
N SER A 91 17.38 6.39 -8.29
CA SER A 91 18.83 6.28 -8.39
C SER A 91 19.28 4.83 -8.60
N LEU A 92 18.65 3.86 -7.93
CA LEU A 92 18.89 2.44 -8.15
C LEU A 92 18.62 2.05 -9.61
N LEU A 93 17.43 2.39 -10.13
CA LEU A 93 17.02 2.04 -11.48
C LEU A 93 17.95 2.67 -12.53
N ILE A 94 18.23 3.96 -12.36
CA ILE A 94 18.97 4.73 -13.34
C ILE A 94 20.47 4.40 -13.30
N ASP A 95 21.10 4.46 -12.12
CA ASP A 95 22.57 4.41 -12.02
C ASP A 95 23.10 2.98 -11.90
N LYS A 96 22.35 2.08 -11.24
CA LYS A 96 22.80 0.69 -11.05
C LYS A 96 22.16 -0.28 -12.02
N LYS A 97 20.90 -0.06 -12.41
CA LYS A 97 20.18 -0.96 -13.33
C LYS A 97 20.18 -0.49 -14.78
N GLY A 98 20.74 0.70 -15.06
CA GLY A 98 20.94 1.19 -16.43
C GLY A 98 19.65 1.57 -17.14
N VAL A 99 18.61 2.00 -16.41
CA VAL A 99 17.35 2.51 -16.98
C VAL A 99 17.58 3.92 -17.51
N ARG A 100 18.36 4.01 -18.60
CA ARG A 100 18.73 5.23 -19.32
C ARG A 100 18.48 5.07 -20.82
N GLY A 101 17.85 6.08 -21.43
CA GLY A 101 17.45 6.02 -22.85
C GLY A 101 16.52 4.84 -23.18
N LYS A 102 15.73 4.39 -22.20
CA LYS A 102 14.82 3.24 -22.30
C LYS A 102 13.38 3.67 -22.52
N GLN A 103 12.58 2.76 -23.07
CA GLN A 103 11.13 2.87 -23.06
C GLN A 103 10.58 2.21 -21.78
N VAL A 104 10.00 3.01 -20.90
CA VAL A 104 9.45 2.59 -19.60
C VAL A 104 7.94 2.51 -19.68
N VAL A 105 7.35 1.46 -19.10
CA VAL A 105 5.92 1.35 -18.82
C VAL A 105 5.72 1.35 -17.32
N GLU A 106 4.83 2.20 -16.81
CA GLU A 106 4.38 2.16 -15.41
C GLU A 106 2.93 1.68 -15.33
N VAL A 107 2.72 0.53 -14.70
CA VAL A 107 1.41 -0.08 -14.42
C VAL A 107 0.88 0.45 -13.10
N GLY A 108 -0.31 1.05 -13.12
CA GLY A 108 -0.87 1.78 -11.99
C GLY A 108 -0.04 3.02 -11.67
N CYS A 109 0.18 3.87 -12.66
CA CYS A 109 1.03 5.06 -12.52
C CYS A 109 0.45 6.17 -11.63
N GLY A 110 -0.78 6.02 -11.14
CA GLY A 110 -1.51 7.05 -10.41
C GLY A 110 -1.59 8.33 -11.25
N GLN A 111 -0.97 9.41 -10.76
CA GLN A 111 -0.87 10.70 -11.47
C GLN A 111 0.46 10.87 -12.25
N GLY A 112 1.26 9.81 -12.39
CA GLY A 112 2.44 9.78 -13.27
C GLY A 112 3.73 10.38 -12.71
N GLN A 113 3.78 10.76 -11.43
CA GLN A 113 4.93 11.46 -10.84
C GLN A 113 6.22 10.63 -10.88
N PHE A 114 6.13 9.32 -10.62
CA PHE A 114 7.30 8.44 -10.62
C PHE A 114 7.84 8.22 -12.04
N LEU A 115 6.96 7.89 -13.01
CA LEU A 115 7.34 7.83 -14.43
C LEU A 115 7.95 9.14 -14.94
N GLN A 116 7.37 10.29 -14.59
CA GLN A 116 7.89 11.60 -15.00
C GLN A 116 9.35 11.79 -14.59
N ARG A 117 9.68 11.43 -13.35
CA ARG A 117 11.06 11.52 -12.85
C ARG A 117 12.00 10.56 -13.57
N LEU A 118 11.59 9.31 -13.79
CA LEU A 118 12.40 8.36 -14.58
C LEU A 118 12.64 8.84 -16.01
N VAL A 119 11.64 9.44 -16.65
CA VAL A 119 11.74 10.01 -18.00
C VAL A 119 12.71 11.20 -18.05
N GLN A 120 12.66 12.09 -17.05
CA GLN A 120 13.52 13.26 -16.99
C GLN A 120 14.96 12.91 -16.59
N GLU A 121 15.16 12.22 -15.48
CA GLU A 121 16.48 11.93 -14.90
C GLU A 121 17.26 10.85 -15.69
N GLY A 122 16.54 9.95 -16.35
CA GLY A 122 17.13 8.86 -17.14
C GLY A 122 17.26 9.18 -18.63
N GLY A 123 16.68 10.28 -19.11
CA GLY A 123 16.55 10.55 -20.55
C GLY A 123 15.70 9.48 -21.25
N ASN A 124 14.72 8.91 -20.55
CA ASN A 124 13.86 7.84 -21.03
C ASN A 124 12.67 8.40 -21.84
N SER A 125 11.86 7.49 -22.37
CA SER A 125 10.46 7.71 -22.78
C SER A 125 9.55 6.82 -21.96
N GLY A 126 8.27 7.17 -21.83
CA GLY A 126 7.38 6.56 -20.85
C GLY A 126 5.93 6.46 -21.30
N VAL A 127 5.26 5.35 -20.96
CA VAL A 127 3.79 5.25 -20.99
C VAL A 127 3.28 4.84 -19.62
N GLY A 128 2.40 5.63 -19.03
CA GLY A 128 1.73 5.32 -17.76
C GLY A 128 0.32 4.80 -18.00
N PHE A 129 -0.06 3.74 -17.30
CA PHE A 129 -1.42 3.19 -17.34
C PHE A 129 -2.03 3.28 -15.96
N ASP A 130 -3.14 4.00 -15.82
CA ASP A 130 -3.90 4.04 -14.57
C ASP A 130 -5.34 4.51 -14.84
N PRO A 131 -6.38 3.76 -14.45
CA PRO A 131 -7.77 4.20 -14.62
C PRO A 131 -8.10 5.55 -13.97
N SER A 132 -7.38 5.92 -12.90
CA SER A 132 -7.57 7.16 -12.15
C SER A 132 -6.74 8.35 -12.67
N TYR A 133 -5.93 8.15 -13.72
CA TYR A 133 -5.14 9.24 -14.30
C TYR A 133 -6.04 10.33 -14.85
N ALA A 134 -5.88 11.56 -14.32
CA ALA A 134 -6.71 12.72 -14.67
C ALA A 134 -5.90 13.89 -15.28
N GLY A 135 -4.61 13.68 -15.54
CA GLY A 135 -3.72 14.69 -16.10
C GLY A 135 -3.76 14.78 -17.64
N PRO A 136 -2.86 15.57 -18.25
CA PRO A 136 -2.74 15.66 -19.69
C PRO A 136 -2.31 14.32 -20.33
N PRO A 137 -2.86 13.94 -21.50
CA PRO A 137 -2.56 12.64 -22.11
C PRO A 137 -1.10 12.49 -22.58
N SER A 138 -0.37 13.61 -22.70
CA SER A 138 1.05 13.61 -23.02
C SER A 138 1.77 14.79 -22.37
N LEU A 139 3.02 14.56 -21.99
CA LEU A 139 3.93 15.53 -21.39
C LEU A 139 5.33 15.38 -22.01
N LEU A 140 6.22 16.34 -21.71
CA LEU A 140 7.64 16.31 -22.09
C LEU A 140 7.85 16.15 -23.61
N ASP A 141 7.14 16.97 -24.39
CA ASP A 141 7.19 17.00 -25.85
C ASP A 141 6.93 15.63 -26.50
N GLY A 142 5.99 14.86 -25.95
CA GLY A 142 5.60 13.56 -26.48
C GLY A 142 6.44 12.38 -25.98
N ARG A 143 7.49 12.62 -25.18
CA ARG A 143 8.28 11.52 -24.59
C ARG A 143 7.54 10.75 -23.52
N MET A 144 6.49 11.34 -22.95
CA MET A 144 5.64 10.69 -21.97
C MET A 144 4.18 10.77 -22.40
N SER A 145 3.47 9.64 -22.31
CA SER A 145 2.03 9.56 -22.54
C SER A 145 1.35 8.77 -21.42
N PHE A 146 0.05 9.00 -21.27
CA PHE A 146 -0.77 8.33 -20.26
C PHE A 146 -2.04 7.80 -20.87
N GLU A 147 -2.45 6.62 -20.41
CA GLU A 147 -3.69 5.98 -20.81
C GLU A 147 -4.55 5.70 -19.57
N SER A 148 -5.75 6.29 -19.52
CA SER A 148 -6.69 6.12 -18.41
C SER A 148 -7.43 4.77 -18.48
N ARG A 149 -6.66 3.67 -18.43
CA ARG A 149 -7.15 2.28 -18.46
C ARG A 149 -6.15 1.34 -17.77
N TYR A 150 -6.55 0.09 -17.58
CA TYR A 150 -5.66 -0.96 -17.09
C TYR A 150 -4.62 -1.36 -18.15
N TYR A 151 -3.44 -1.77 -17.68
CA TYR A 151 -2.42 -2.42 -18.50
C TYR A 151 -2.66 -3.93 -18.50
N ASP A 152 -2.90 -4.48 -19.69
CA ASP A 152 -3.30 -5.88 -19.90
C ASP A 152 -2.61 -6.49 -21.12
N GLU A 153 -2.97 -7.73 -21.48
CA GLU A 153 -2.41 -8.45 -22.62
C GLU A 153 -2.66 -7.78 -23.98
N SER A 154 -3.57 -6.80 -24.09
CA SER A 154 -3.82 -6.05 -25.33
C SER A 154 -2.70 -5.04 -25.64
N CYS A 155 -1.89 -4.68 -24.64
CA CYS A 155 -0.89 -3.62 -24.72
C CYS A 155 0.42 -4.03 -25.44
N THR A 156 0.38 -5.08 -26.27
CA THR A 156 1.55 -5.61 -27.01
C THR A 156 2.18 -4.62 -27.98
N SER A 157 1.42 -3.63 -28.46
CA SER A 157 1.89 -2.56 -29.35
C SER A 157 2.74 -1.50 -28.63
N VAL A 158 2.74 -1.49 -27.29
CA VAL A 158 3.55 -0.56 -26.50
C VAL A 158 4.88 -1.25 -26.17
N PRO A 159 5.97 -0.88 -26.84
CA PRO A 159 7.29 -1.40 -26.49
C PRO A 159 7.64 -0.98 -25.06
N ALA A 160 8.34 -1.85 -24.36
CA ALA A 160 8.76 -1.69 -22.98
C ALA A 160 10.09 -2.42 -22.82
N ASP A 161 11.15 -1.67 -22.58
CA ASP A 161 12.42 -2.18 -22.08
C ASP A 161 12.34 -2.42 -20.57
N VAL A 162 11.49 -1.65 -19.90
CA VAL A 162 11.29 -1.71 -18.44
C VAL A 162 9.80 -1.60 -18.14
N VAL A 163 9.28 -2.52 -17.32
CA VAL A 163 7.94 -2.44 -16.74
C VAL A 163 8.06 -2.25 -15.24
N ILE A 164 7.37 -1.24 -14.70
CA ILE A 164 7.35 -0.91 -13.28
C ILE A 164 5.91 -0.94 -12.79
N CYS A 165 5.69 -1.45 -11.58
CA CYS A 165 4.38 -1.46 -10.94
C CYS A 165 4.57 -1.25 -9.43
N ARG A 166 3.94 -0.25 -8.84
CA ARG A 166 4.15 0.08 -7.43
C ARG A 166 2.82 0.23 -6.73
N HIS A 167 2.64 -0.50 -5.64
CA HIS A 167 1.44 -0.42 -4.80
C HIS A 167 0.13 -0.67 -5.57
N VAL A 168 0.10 -1.78 -6.33
CA VAL A 168 -1.03 -2.17 -7.19
C VAL A 168 -1.34 -3.65 -7.01
N ILE A 169 -0.32 -4.51 -7.04
CA ILE A 169 -0.52 -5.97 -7.02
C ILE A 169 -1.25 -6.44 -5.75
N GLU A 170 -1.12 -5.71 -4.65
CA GLU A 170 -1.84 -5.98 -3.40
C GLU A 170 -3.35 -5.70 -3.47
N HIS A 171 -3.78 -4.92 -4.46
CA HIS A 171 -5.19 -4.59 -4.73
C HIS A 171 -5.85 -5.55 -5.73
N VAL A 172 -5.09 -6.51 -6.29
CA VAL A 172 -5.57 -7.41 -7.34
C VAL A 172 -5.86 -8.81 -6.78
N PRO A 173 -7.11 -9.32 -6.87
CA PRO A 173 -7.48 -10.64 -6.34
C PRO A 173 -6.79 -11.82 -7.03
N ASP A 174 -6.51 -11.69 -8.33
CA ASP A 174 -5.76 -12.67 -9.13
C ASP A 174 -4.42 -12.07 -9.58
N PRO A 175 -3.42 -12.04 -8.69
CA PRO A 175 -2.13 -11.44 -9.01
C PRO A 175 -1.36 -12.22 -10.09
N VAL A 176 -1.61 -13.53 -10.24
CA VAL A 176 -0.96 -14.35 -11.27
C VAL A 176 -1.48 -13.96 -12.65
N MET A 177 -2.78 -13.68 -12.80
CA MET A 177 -3.34 -13.18 -14.06
C MET A 177 -2.81 -11.79 -14.43
N LEU A 178 -2.64 -10.88 -13.48
CA LEU A 178 -1.95 -9.60 -13.73
C LEU A 178 -0.55 -9.85 -14.31
N LEU A 179 0.24 -10.70 -13.66
CA LEU A 179 1.60 -11.00 -14.09
C LEU A 179 1.63 -11.66 -15.47
N LYS A 180 0.72 -12.58 -15.76
CA LYS A 180 0.57 -13.18 -17.10
C LYS A 180 0.24 -12.14 -18.16
N SER A 181 -0.62 -11.17 -17.84
CA SER A 181 -0.99 -10.08 -18.75
C SER A 181 0.23 -9.19 -19.05
N VAL A 182 1.00 -8.85 -18.01
CA VAL A 182 2.28 -8.15 -18.15
C VAL A 182 3.27 -8.95 -19.00
N ARG A 183 3.39 -10.26 -18.77
CA ARG A 183 4.27 -11.14 -19.56
C ARG A 183 3.86 -11.18 -21.03
N ALA A 184 2.56 -11.29 -21.30
CA ALA A 184 2.01 -11.29 -22.65
C ALA A 184 2.27 -9.96 -23.38
N ALA A 185 2.05 -8.83 -22.71
CA ALA A 185 2.31 -7.50 -23.27
C ALA A 185 3.81 -7.25 -23.58
N ILE A 186 4.72 -7.82 -22.80
CA ILE A 186 6.18 -7.80 -23.10
C ILE A 186 6.50 -8.62 -24.36
N GLY A 187 5.80 -9.73 -24.60
CA GLY A 187 6.04 -10.61 -25.75
C GLY A 187 7.43 -11.23 -25.77
N GLU A 188 8.05 -11.31 -26.94
CA GLU A 188 9.37 -11.97 -27.15
C GLU A 188 10.58 -11.15 -26.65
N ARG A 189 10.35 -9.99 -26.03
CA ARG A 189 11.41 -9.09 -25.52
C ARG A 189 12.02 -9.61 -24.22
N THR A 190 12.79 -10.69 -24.31
CA THR A 190 13.42 -11.34 -23.14
C THR A 190 14.46 -10.49 -22.42
N SER A 191 14.96 -9.42 -23.05
CA SER A 191 15.87 -8.45 -22.45
C SER A 191 15.17 -7.39 -21.59
N ALA A 192 13.84 -7.32 -21.60
CA ALA A 192 13.10 -6.39 -20.77
C ALA A 192 13.29 -6.70 -19.27
N LYS A 193 13.11 -5.68 -18.42
CA LYS A 193 13.20 -5.80 -16.96
C LYS A 193 11.88 -5.44 -16.31
N VAL A 194 11.52 -6.18 -15.26
CA VAL A 194 10.27 -5.96 -14.53
C VAL A 194 10.58 -5.67 -13.06
N TYR A 195 9.97 -4.62 -12.53
CA TYR A 195 10.15 -4.15 -11.16
C TYR A 195 8.81 -3.94 -10.48
N PHE A 196 8.57 -4.63 -9.35
CA PHE A 196 7.36 -4.41 -8.56
C PHE A 196 7.70 -3.97 -7.13
N GLU A 197 6.86 -3.11 -6.57
CA GLU A 197 6.86 -2.74 -5.15
C GLU A 197 5.50 -3.06 -4.51
N THR A 198 5.49 -3.76 -3.37
CA THR A 198 4.27 -4.14 -2.64
C THR A 198 4.54 -4.25 -1.13
N PRO A 199 3.54 -4.12 -0.24
CA PRO A 199 3.69 -4.38 1.18
C PRO A 199 4.18 -5.79 1.53
N CYS A 200 4.93 -5.90 2.63
CA CYS A 200 5.45 -7.14 3.19
C CYS A 200 4.58 -7.61 4.36
N VAL A 201 3.80 -8.68 4.18
CA VAL A 201 2.94 -9.24 5.23
C VAL A 201 3.73 -9.88 6.36
N GLU A 202 4.93 -10.37 6.08
CA GLU A 202 5.81 -10.91 7.10
C GLU A 202 6.22 -9.83 8.11
N TRP A 203 6.49 -8.61 7.64
CA TRP A 203 6.77 -7.48 8.51
C TRP A 203 5.57 -7.15 9.39
N ILE A 204 4.35 -7.15 8.84
CA ILE A 204 3.11 -6.89 9.58
C ILE A 204 2.93 -7.91 10.71
N LEU A 205 3.05 -9.20 10.38
CA LEU A 205 2.85 -10.31 11.31
C LEU A 205 3.90 -10.33 12.43
N ARG A 206 5.18 -10.14 12.09
CA ARG A 206 6.28 -10.14 13.07
C ARG A 206 6.23 -8.96 14.04
N ASN A 207 5.70 -7.83 13.61
CA ASN A 207 5.63 -6.62 14.43
C ASN A 207 4.26 -6.45 15.10
N GLY A 208 3.33 -7.41 14.97
CA GLY A 208 2.01 -7.32 15.60
C GLY A 208 1.18 -6.11 15.14
N VAL A 209 1.32 -5.71 13.87
CA VAL A 209 0.73 -4.45 13.38
C VAL A 209 -0.74 -4.65 13.02
N ILE A 210 -1.62 -4.25 13.94
CA ILE A 210 -3.07 -4.50 13.80
C ILE A 210 -3.74 -3.65 12.71
N TRP A 211 -3.14 -2.56 12.27
CA TRP A 211 -3.75 -1.57 11.37
C TRP A 211 -3.34 -1.70 9.90
N ASP A 212 -2.55 -2.72 9.54
CA ASP A 212 -2.14 -2.97 8.15
C ASP A 212 -2.99 -4.02 7.42
N PHE A 213 -4.02 -4.53 8.09
CA PHE A 213 -5.06 -5.37 7.48
C PHE A 213 -6.32 -4.53 7.25
N PHE A 214 -6.53 -4.13 5.99
CA PHE A 214 -7.68 -3.35 5.55
C PHE A 214 -8.15 -3.81 4.16
N TYR A 215 -9.40 -3.46 3.82
CA TYR A 215 -10.15 -4.10 2.75
C TYR A 215 -9.49 -4.00 1.37
N GLU A 216 -8.92 -2.84 1.02
CA GLU A 216 -8.28 -2.61 -0.28
C GLU A 216 -7.08 -3.54 -0.53
N HIS A 217 -6.40 -4.02 0.50
CA HIS A 217 -5.26 -4.95 0.40
C HIS A 217 -5.76 -6.40 0.42
N CYS A 218 -6.33 -6.85 -0.69
CA CYS A 218 -6.89 -8.20 -0.81
C CYS A 218 -5.84 -9.29 -1.05
N SER A 219 -4.63 -8.90 -1.48
CA SER A 219 -3.51 -9.78 -1.79
C SER A 219 -2.26 -9.31 -1.04
N LEU A 220 -1.74 -10.11 -0.12
CA LEU A 220 -0.62 -9.76 0.75
C LEU A 220 0.52 -10.77 0.62
N PHE A 221 1.73 -10.24 0.44
CA PHE A 221 2.87 -11.03 0.00
C PHE A 221 4.00 -11.08 1.03
N THR A 222 4.68 -12.21 1.07
CA THR A 222 6.05 -12.34 1.59
C THR A 222 7.01 -12.35 0.41
N ALA A 223 8.32 -12.24 0.66
CA ALA A 223 9.30 -12.39 -0.40
C ALA A 223 9.16 -13.73 -1.14
N ALA A 224 8.82 -14.80 -0.42
CA ALA A 224 8.60 -16.13 -1.00
C ALA A 224 7.33 -16.18 -1.87
N SER A 225 6.18 -15.75 -1.34
CA SER A 225 4.92 -15.82 -2.11
C SER A 225 4.89 -14.86 -3.28
N LEU A 226 5.51 -13.68 -3.18
CA LEU A 226 5.73 -12.77 -4.30
C LEU A 226 6.59 -13.43 -5.38
N SER A 227 7.67 -14.12 -4.97
CA SER A 227 8.53 -14.83 -5.91
C SER A 227 7.78 -15.95 -6.65
N SER A 228 7.00 -16.74 -5.91
CA SER A 228 6.15 -17.78 -6.50
C SER A 228 5.15 -17.20 -7.51
N ALA A 229 4.51 -16.06 -7.18
CA ALA A 229 3.58 -15.38 -8.08
C ALA A 229 4.25 -15.01 -9.41
N PHE A 230 5.44 -14.41 -9.36
CA PHE A 230 6.23 -14.06 -10.55
C PHE A 230 6.62 -15.29 -11.38
N GLN A 231 7.06 -16.35 -10.73
CA GLN A 231 7.40 -17.61 -11.41
C GLN A 231 6.18 -18.19 -12.14
N MET A 232 5.02 -18.22 -11.49
CA MET A 232 3.75 -18.64 -12.09
C MET A 232 3.27 -17.71 -13.22
N GLY A 233 3.64 -16.43 -13.16
CA GLY A 233 3.43 -15.43 -14.20
C GLY A 233 4.36 -15.55 -15.41
N GLY A 234 5.30 -16.51 -15.41
CA GLY A 234 6.24 -16.72 -16.51
C GLY A 234 7.52 -15.88 -16.40
N PHE A 235 7.89 -15.47 -15.19
CA PHE A 235 9.11 -14.72 -14.91
C PHE A 235 10.15 -15.56 -14.16
N ARG A 236 11.39 -15.06 -14.18
CA ARG A 236 12.46 -15.46 -13.28
C ARG A 236 12.71 -14.31 -12.35
N VAL A 237 12.67 -14.61 -11.06
CA VAL A 237 13.01 -13.64 -10.01
C VAL A 237 14.53 -13.53 -9.94
N ASP A 238 15.04 -12.34 -10.20
CA ASP A 238 16.47 -12.06 -10.13
C ASP A 238 16.85 -11.60 -8.71
N GLU A 239 15.98 -10.84 -8.04
CA GLU A 239 16.23 -10.32 -6.69
C GLU A 239 14.92 -9.92 -5.98
N VAL A 240 14.87 -10.08 -4.64
CA VAL A 240 13.82 -9.48 -3.79
C VAL A 240 14.50 -8.76 -2.62
N ARG A 241 14.14 -7.51 -2.38
CA ARG A 241 14.67 -6.68 -1.29
C ARG A 241 13.56 -6.21 -0.37
N HIS A 242 13.87 -6.13 0.90
CA HIS A 242 13.07 -5.42 1.88
C HIS A 242 13.48 -3.95 1.84
N VAL A 243 12.56 -3.06 1.53
CA VAL A 243 12.78 -1.60 1.40
C VAL A 243 11.84 -0.85 2.34
N PHE A 244 12.06 0.45 2.50
CA PHE A 244 11.24 1.32 3.32
C PHE A 244 11.02 0.79 4.76
N GLY A 245 12.12 0.61 5.51
CA GLY A 245 12.07 0.06 6.87
C GLY A 245 11.69 -1.43 6.93
N GLY A 246 11.74 -2.12 5.79
CA GLY A 246 11.34 -3.52 5.64
C GLY A 246 9.83 -3.74 5.48
N GLN A 247 9.05 -2.66 5.47
CA GLN A 247 7.60 -2.72 5.28
C GLN A 247 7.20 -3.08 3.86
N TYR A 248 8.06 -2.81 2.88
CA TYR A 248 7.79 -3.08 1.47
C TYR A 248 8.80 -4.08 0.89
N LEU A 249 8.34 -4.82 -0.12
CA LEU A 249 9.13 -5.70 -0.97
C LEU A 249 9.35 -5.02 -2.30
N TRP A 250 10.62 -4.94 -2.72
CA TRP A 250 11.03 -4.56 -4.07
C TRP A 250 11.53 -5.80 -4.79
N ILE A 251 10.83 -6.23 -5.85
CA ILE A 251 11.20 -7.41 -6.65
C ILE A 251 11.71 -6.98 -8.02
N GLU A 252 12.79 -7.63 -8.45
CA GLU A 252 13.36 -7.52 -9.79
C GLU A 252 13.22 -8.86 -10.51
N ALA A 253 12.73 -8.82 -11.74
CA ALA A 253 12.49 -10.03 -12.52
C ALA A 253 12.82 -9.86 -14.00
N SER A 254 13.10 -10.99 -14.64
CA SER A 254 13.29 -11.12 -16.08
C SER A 254 12.13 -11.92 -16.69
N PRO A 255 11.65 -11.57 -17.90
CA PRO A 255 10.51 -12.21 -18.58
C PRO A 255 10.91 -13.55 -19.23
N VAL A 256 11.50 -14.43 -18.43
CA VAL A 256 11.93 -15.78 -18.80
C VAL A 256 11.33 -16.74 -17.78
N ALA A 257 10.67 -17.80 -18.24
CA ALA A 257 10.08 -18.77 -17.32
C ALA A 257 11.14 -19.42 -16.42
N SER A 258 10.77 -19.75 -15.19
CA SER A 258 11.61 -20.47 -14.24
C SER A 258 10.76 -21.37 -13.36
N ASP A 259 11.40 -22.30 -12.65
CA ASP A 259 10.70 -23.24 -11.79
C ASP A 259 10.01 -22.52 -10.63
N VAL A 260 8.74 -22.86 -10.42
CA VAL A 260 7.94 -22.36 -9.30
C VAL A 260 8.40 -23.05 -8.02
N LYS A 261 8.82 -22.25 -7.03
CA LYS A 261 9.14 -22.74 -5.68
C LYS A 261 8.11 -22.21 -4.69
N LEU A 262 7.45 -23.11 -3.98
CA LEU A 262 6.49 -22.76 -2.93
C LEU A 262 7.16 -22.87 -1.56
N ASN A 263 6.92 -21.89 -0.70
CA ASN A 263 7.37 -21.92 0.69
C ASN A 263 6.41 -21.11 1.56
N GLY A 264 5.49 -21.78 2.26
CA GLY A 264 4.52 -21.14 3.13
C GLY A 264 4.66 -21.42 4.62
N GLY A 265 5.49 -22.38 5.02
CA GLY A 265 5.51 -22.89 6.40
C GLY A 265 5.76 -21.82 7.47
N GLU A 266 6.73 -20.94 7.25
CA GLU A 266 7.04 -19.85 8.19
C GLU A 266 5.91 -18.81 8.23
N THR A 267 5.40 -18.38 7.08
CA THR A 267 4.30 -17.41 7.03
C THR A 267 3.03 -17.96 7.68
N TYR A 268 2.74 -19.24 7.47
CA TYR A 268 1.63 -19.92 8.11
C TYR A 268 1.76 -19.87 9.63
N ALA A 269 2.94 -20.22 10.17
CA ALA A 269 3.20 -20.17 11.61
C ALA A 269 3.09 -18.75 12.19
N LEU A 270 3.61 -17.74 11.48
CA LEU A 270 3.48 -16.33 11.87
C LEU A 270 2.02 -15.86 11.89
N ALA A 271 1.23 -16.22 10.87
CA ALA A 271 -0.18 -15.86 10.78
C ALA A 271 -1.01 -16.53 11.89
N THR A 272 -0.79 -17.82 12.16
CA THR A 272 -1.47 -18.50 13.27
C THR A 272 -1.07 -17.93 14.63
N GLY A 273 0.22 -17.62 14.83
CA GLY A 273 0.70 -16.99 16.06
C GLY A 273 0.13 -15.57 16.24
N TYR A 274 -0.01 -14.81 15.16
CA TYR A 274 -0.68 -13.50 15.19
C TYR A 274 -2.15 -13.63 15.60
N ALA A 275 -2.89 -14.62 15.09
CA ALA A 275 -4.29 -14.86 15.45
C ALA A 275 -4.48 -15.10 16.96
N GLU A 276 -3.53 -15.76 17.62
CA GLU A 276 -3.58 -16.02 19.06
C GLU A 276 -3.45 -14.74 19.90
N HIS A 277 -2.81 -13.70 19.36
CA HIS A 277 -2.46 -12.48 20.10
C HIS A 277 -3.21 -11.22 19.63
N GLU A 278 -3.89 -11.26 18.47
CA GLU A 278 -4.49 -10.07 17.85
C GLU A 278 -5.49 -9.35 18.77
N LEU A 279 -6.35 -10.09 19.46
CA LEU A 279 -7.32 -9.52 20.39
C LEU A 279 -6.63 -8.85 21.60
N THR A 280 -5.54 -9.43 22.09
CA THR A 280 -4.74 -8.84 23.15
C THR A 280 -4.07 -7.56 22.67
N LEU A 281 -3.44 -7.56 21.49
CA LEU A 281 -2.84 -6.37 20.89
C LEU A 281 -3.86 -5.25 20.71
N LEU A 282 -5.05 -5.59 20.22
CA LEU A 282 -6.15 -4.63 20.06
C LEU A 282 -6.57 -4.04 21.41
N GLN A 283 -6.74 -4.88 22.44
CA GLN A 283 -7.13 -4.43 23.76
C GLN A 283 -6.05 -3.57 24.42
N ASP A 284 -4.78 -3.94 24.28
CA ASP A 284 -3.65 -3.19 24.81
C ASP A 284 -3.58 -1.79 24.19
N TRP A 285 -3.79 -1.68 22.88
CA TRP A 285 -3.87 -0.38 22.21
C TRP A 285 -5.07 0.46 22.66
N LYS A 286 -6.24 -0.16 22.85
CA LYS A 286 -7.42 0.54 23.41
C LYS A 286 -7.13 1.09 24.81
N GLN A 287 -6.55 0.28 25.69
CA GLN A 287 -6.19 0.71 27.03
C GLN A 287 -5.12 1.82 27.02
N ARG A 288 -4.12 1.71 26.13
CA ARG A 288 -3.09 2.73 25.97
C ARG A 288 -3.67 4.06 25.52
N VAL A 289 -4.53 4.05 24.49
CA VAL A 289 -5.17 5.27 23.98
C VAL A 289 -6.11 5.88 25.01
N LEU A 290 -6.88 5.07 25.75
CA LEU A 290 -7.72 5.54 26.85
C LEU A 290 -6.90 6.21 27.98
N ALA A 291 -5.77 5.61 28.37
CA ALA A 291 -4.89 6.18 29.38
C ALA A 291 -4.35 7.54 28.93
N LEU A 292 -3.86 7.63 27.69
CA LEU A 292 -3.37 8.87 27.10
C LEU A 292 -4.49 9.94 27.02
N ALA A 293 -5.69 9.55 26.60
CA ALA A 293 -6.85 10.44 26.52
C ALA A 293 -7.34 10.95 27.89
N THR A 294 -7.03 10.21 28.96
CA THR A 294 -7.31 10.63 30.35
C THR A 294 -6.31 11.69 30.83
N ASP A 295 -5.05 11.58 30.41
CA ASP A 295 -3.97 12.50 30.81
C ASP A 295 -3.91 13.77 29.94
N GLY A 296 -4.40 13.70 28.69
CA GLY A 296 -4.41 14.82 27.77
C GLY A 296 -5.09 14.50 26.44
N ARG A 297 -5.01 15.42 25.47
CA ARG A 297 -5.59 15.21 24.14
C ARG A 297 -4.61 14.45 23.26
N VAL A 298 -5.11 13.41 22.59
CA VAL A 298 -4.33 12.51 21.74
C VAL A 298 -4.67 12.76 20.28
N ALA A 299 -3.65 12.80 19.43
CA ALA A 299 -3.82 12.74 17.97
C ALA A 299 -3.13 11.50 17.40
N LEU A 300 -3.56 11.04 16.22
CA LEU A 300 -2.77 10.09 15.42
C LEU A 300 -2.04 10.85 14.32
N TRP A 301 -0.78 10.54 14.07
CA TRP A 301 -0.04 11.09 12.95
C TRP A 301 -0.04 10.14 11.75
N GLY A 302 -0.74 10.57 10.71
CA GLY A 302 -0.93 9.89 9.44
C GLY A 302 -2.40 9.54 9.20
N ALA A 303 -3.10 10.27 8.33
CA ALA A 303 -4.45 9.95 7.87
C ALA A 303 -4.43 9.11 6.57
N GLY A 304 -3.39 8.31 6.39
CA GLY A 304 -3.33 7.23 5.39
C GLY A 304 -3.97 5.95 5.91
N ALA A 305 -3.89 4.88 5.12
CA ALA A 305 -4.59 3.63 5.41
C ALA A 305 -4.34 3.06 6.81
N LYS A 306 -3.10 3.16 7.31
CA LYS A 306 -2.72 2.76 8.67
C LYS A 306 -3.53 3.51 9.75
N GLY A 307 -3.50 4.85 9.73
CA GLY A 307 -4.21 5.65 10.74
C GLY A 307 -5.72 5.57 10.62
N VAL A 308 -6.25 5.51 9.40
CA VAL A 308 -7.69 5.28 9.19
C VAL A 308 -8.12 3.94 9.76
N THR A 309 -7.34 2.88 9.54
CA THR A 309 -7.64 1.55 10.08
C THR A 309 -7.53 1.54 11.60
N PHE A 310 -6.48 2.13 12.17
CA PHE A 310 -6.33 2.27 13.62
C PHE A 310 -7.53 2.97 14.24
N ALA A 311 -7.91 4.14 13.72
CA ALA A 311 -9.04 4.91 14.24
C ALA A 311 -10.36 4.11 14.22
N ASN A 312 -10.63 3.38 13.14
CA ASN A 312 -11.83 2.53 13.06
C ASN A 312 -11.82 1.34 14.03
N LEU A 313 -10.64 0.82 14.39
CA LEU A 313 -10.51 -0.32 15.32
C LEU A 313 -10.57 0.10 16.78
N ILE A 314 -9.98 1.24 17.10
CA ILE A 314 -9.72 1.69 18.46
C ILE A 314 -10.80 2.66 18.95
N ASP A 315 -11.23 3.58 18.09
CA ASP A 315 -12.13 4.68 18.45
C ASP A 315 -13.17 4.95 17.35
N PRO A 316 -14.04 3.97 17.01
CA PRO A 316 -14.97 4.10 15.89
C PRO A 316 -15.97 5.26 16.04
N ASP A 317 -16.20 5.75 17.27
CA ASP A 317 -17.21 6.75 17.64
C ASP A 317 -16.61 8.14 17.95
N CYS A 318 -15.30 8.34 17.74
CA CYS A 318 -14.58 9.60 18.00
C CYS A 318 -14.65 10.09 19.47
N GLU A 319 -14.50 9.19 20.43
CA GLU A 319 -14.58 9.51 21.86
C GLU A 319 -13.21 9.77 22.51
N LEU A 320 -12.12 9.22 21.95
CA LEU A 320 -10.79 9.18 22.58
C LEU A 320 -9.74 10.00 21.83
N ILE A 321 -9.80 10.02 20.50
CA ILE A 321 -8.80 10.63 19.62
C ILE A 321 -9.35 11.98 19.11
N ASP A 322 -8.61 13.07 19.30
CA ASP A 322 -9.05 14.42 18.91
C ASP A 322 -9.07 14.59 17.38
N CYS A 323 -8.01 14.13 16.71
CA CYS A 323 -7.85 14.26 15.27
C CYS A 323 -6.77 13.32 14.70
N LEU A 324 -6.79 13.17 13.37
CA LEU A 324 -5.68 12.63 12.61
C LEU A 324 -4.92 13.78 11.95
N VAL A 325 -3.60 13.70 11.95
CA VAL A 325 -2.71 14.66 11.31
C VAL A 325 -2.27 14.13 9.95
N ASP A 326 -2.30 14.96 8.91
CA ASP A 326 -1.80 14.58 7.59
C ASP A 326 -1.09 15.75 6.89
N LEU A 327 -0.01 15.43 6.17
CA LEU A 327 0.77 16.42 5.42
C LEU A 327 0.14 16.73 4.07
N ASN A 328 -0.77 15.89 3.57
CA ASN A 328 -1.45 16.13 2.30
C ASN A 328 -2.54 17.21 2.50
N PRO A 329 -2.39 18.41 1.90
CA PRO A 329 -3.37 19.50 2.05
C PRO A 329 -4.76 19.14 1.51
N ASN A 330 -4.87 18.19 0.56
CA ASN A 330 -6.17 17.75 0.05
C ASN A 330 -6.99 17.00 1.10
N LYS A 331 -6.31 16.33 2.05
CA LYS A 331 -6.92 15.61 3.16
C LYS A 331 -7.26 16.53 4.33
N GLN A 332 -6.54 17.63 4.51
CA GLN A 332 -6.78 18.55 5.63
C GLN A 332 -8.17 19.20 5.54
N GLY A 333 -8.84 19.31 6.69
CA GLY A 333 -10.23 19.77 6.78
C GLY A 333 -11.27 18.76 6.28
N LYS A 334 -10.86 17.52 5.97
CA LYS A 334 -11.73 16.38 5.64
C LYS A 334 -11.87 15.46 6.84
N TYR A 335 -12.59 14.36 6.65
CA TYR A 335 -12.89 13.39 7.68
C TYR A 335 -12.35 12.00 7.32
N VAL A 336 -11.98 11.24 8.34
CA VAL A 336 -11.53 9.86 8.22
C VAL A 336 -12.69 8.98 7.81
N ALA A 337 -12.51 8.23 6.72
CA ALA A 337 -13.46 7.25 6.25
C ALA A 337 -13.80 6.21 7.36
N GLY A 338 -15.09 5.99 7.62
CA GLY A 338 -15.57 5.10 8.67
C GLY A 338 -15.78 5.80 10.01
N SER A 339 -14.72 6.14 10.74
CA SER A 339 -14.84 6.71 12.10
C SER A 339 -15.26 8.18 12.13
N GLY A 340 -14.93 8.96 11.09
CA GLY A 340 -15.36 10.35 10.99
C GLY A 340 -14.51 11.35 11.78
N HIS A 341 -13.31 10.97 12.25
CA HIS A 341 -12.37 11.92 12.87
C HIS A 341 -11.98 13.03 11.89
N ALA A 342 -11.75 14.23 12.40
CA ALA A 342 -11.22 15.32 11.58
C ALA A 342 -9.75 15.06 11.19
N ILE A 343 -9.41 15.36 9.94
CA ILE A 343 -8.03 15.37 9.45
C ILE A 343 -7.52 16.82 9.46
N VAL A 344 -6.39 17.06 10.09
CA VAL A 344 -5.89 18.41 10.38
C VAL A 344 -4.46 18.61 9.89
N ASP A 345 -4.11 19.88 9.68
CA ASP A 345 -2.73 20.29 9.47
C ASP A 345 -1.93 20.14 10.79
N PRO A 346 -0.68 19.67 10.76
CA PRO A 346 0.17 19.54 11.96
C PRO A 346 0.23 20.80 12.83
N LEU A 347 0.19 22.00 12.23
CA LEU A 347 0.29 23.26 12.95
C LEU A 347 -0.93 23.53 13.86
N GLN A 348 -2.06 22.86 13.61
CA GLN A 348 -3.27 22.99 14.42
C GLN A 348 -3.18 22.22 15.76
N LEU A 349 -2.20 21.33 15.94
CA LEU A 349 -2.07 20.51 17.14
C LEU A 349 -1.94 21.34 18.42
N LYS A 350 -1.17 22.44 18.37
CA LYS A 350 -0.96 23.34 19.50
C LYS A 350 -2.25 24.04 19.93
N GLU A 351 -3.01 24.56 18.96
CA GLU A 351 -4.28 25.25 19.22
C GLU A 351 -5.36 24.29 19.74
N ARG A 352 -5.28 23.02 19.31
CA ARG A 352 -6.12 21.93 19.81
C ARG A 352 -5.72 21.43 21.19
N GLY A 353 -4.60 21.90 21.75
CA GLY A 353 -4.12 21.45 23.06
C GLY A 353 -3.76 19.96 23.10
N VAL A 354 -3.36 19.38 21.95
CA VAL A 354 -2.86 18.01 21.88
C VAL A 354 -1.54 17.93 22.65
N SER A 355 -1.41 16.92 23.51
CA SER A 355 -0.20 16.64 24.29
C SER A 355 0.57 15.41 23.77
N ASP A 356 -0.16 14.46 23.19
CA ASP A 356 0.35 13.15 22.81
C ASP A 356 -0.01 12.83 21.35
N VAL A 357 0.95 12.24 20.64
CA VAL A 357 0.79 11.87 19.24
C VAL A 357 1.21 10.43 19.05
N VAL A 358 0.30 9.57 18.58
CA VAL A 358 0.61 8.20 18.17
C VAL A 358 1.04 8.17 16.71
N LEU A 359 2.23 7.67 16.44
CA LEU A 359 2.79 7.60 15.09
C LEU A 359 2.33 6.32 14.40
N MET A 360 1.65 6.44 13.26
CA MET A 360 1.13 5.28 12.54
C MET A 360 2.19 4.53 11.72
N ASN A 361 3.36 5.15 11.50
CA ASN A 361 4.47 4.51 10.81
C ASN A 361 5.82 5.07 11.31
N PRO A 362 6.70 4.22 11.86
CA PRO A 362 7.99 4.66 12.41
C PRO A 362 8.95 5.22 11.36
N ASN A 363 8.78 4.90 10.07
CA ASN A 363 9.61 5.46 8.99
C ASN A 363 9.51 6.99 8.88
N TYR A 364 8.42 7.58 9.38
CA TYR A 364 8.17 9.02 9.34
C TYR A 364 8.58 9.73 10.63
N ARG A 365 9.12 9.01 11.62
CA ARG A 365 9.38 9.56 12.97
C ARG A 365 10.28 10.79 12.96
N ASP A 366 11.43 10.71 12.28
CA ASP A 366 12.41 11.80 12.29
C ASP A 366 11.89 13.03 11.54
N GLU A 367 11.17 12.82 10.44
CA GLU A 367 10.43 13.87 9.72
C GLU A 367 9.41 14.54 10.64
N ASN A 368 8.52 13.76 11.26
CA ASN A 368 7.46 14.27 12.12
C ASN A 368 8.03 15.05 13.32
N ARG A 369 9.14 14.58 13.89
CA ARG A 369 9.84 15.26 14.98
C ARG A 369 10.39 16.61 14.53
N GLU A 370 10.99 16.68 13.35
CA GLU A 370 11.53 17.93 12.83
C GLU A 370 10.42 18.94 12.52
N ILE A 371 9.28 18.48 11.97
CA ILE A 371 8.09 19.32 11.76
C ILE A 371 7.58 19.91 13.09
N LEU A 372 7.42 19.07 14.12
CA LEU A 372 6.99 19.52 15.45
C LEU A 372 7.96 20.54 16.05
N LYS A 373 9.26 20.29 15.95
CA LYS A 373 10.31 21.17 16.45
C LYS A 373 10.31 22.53 15.74
N GLN A 374 10.17 22.55 14.42
CA GLN A 374 10.09 23.78 13.62
C GLN A 374 8.85 24.62 13.98
N ALA A 375 7.75 23.96 14.32
CA ALA A 375 6.54 24.60 14.80
C ALA A 375 6.60 25.04 16.28
N GLY A 376 7.72 24.81 16.97
CA GLY A 376 7.87 25.12 18.39
C GLY A 376 6.93 24.31 19.29
N MET A 377 6.59 23.08 18.88
CA MET A 377 5.76 22.14 19.61
C MET A 377 6.62 21.07 20.27
N SER A 378 6.32 20.75 21.53
CA SER A 378 6.94 19.67 22.28
C SER A 378 5.86 18.69 22.71
N LEU A 379 5.59 17.70 21.85
CA LEU A 379 4.58 16.66 22.09
C LEU A 379 5.26 15.33 22.42
N ASN A 380 4.59 14.51 23.21
CA ASN A 380 5.02 13.14 23.45
C ASN A 380 4.70 12.28 22.21
N MET A 381 5.73 11.68 21.61
CA MET A 381 5.56 10.84 20.41
C MET A 381 5.57 9.36 20.82
N ILE A 382 4.54 8.65 20.39
CA ILE A 382 4.21 7.31 20.85
C ILE A 382 4.27 6.38 19.65
N GLU A 383 5.04 5.31 19.78
CA GLU A 383 5.19 4.25 18.78
C GLU A 383 4.49 2.96 19.21
#